data_AF-A0A956HAF6-F1
#
_entry.id   AF-A0A956HAF6-F1
#
_cell.length_a   1.000
_cell.length_b   1.000
_cell.length_c   1.000
_cell.angle_alpha   90.00
_cell.angle_beta   90.00
_cell.angle_gamma   90.00
#
_symmetry.space_group_name_H-M   'P 1'
#
loop_
_entity.id
_entity.type
_entity.pdbx_description
1 polymer ?
#
loop_
_entity_poly.entity_id
_entity_poly.type
_entity_poly.pdbx_seq_one_letter_code
_entity_poly.pdbx_strand_id
1 'polypeptide(L)'
;RLDDAAGRYDRAQEFQARFESVDTDTRIYLLSGQGRLALLQGRLDEAERLLKQCDELVEREEPARATVARLAFVHAQVAWAREDRDAARASAREARETYVEAGRFHAGRLAEVDAWLAEHE
;
A
#
# COMPACT_ATOMS: atom_id res chain seq x y z
N ARG A 1 16.83 -12.04 29.97
CA ARG A 1 18.28 -11.74 30.05
C ARG A 1 18.56 -10.62 29.07
N LEU A 2 19.45 -9.67 29.42
CA LEU A 2 19.76 -8.54 28.54
C LEU A 2 20.42 -8.99 27.21
N ASP A 3 21.15 -10.11 27.25
CA ASP A 3 21.79 -10.71 26.06
C ASP A 3 20.77 -11.16 24.99
N ASP A 4 19.61 -11.71 25.40
CA ASP A 4 18.54 -12.09 24.46
C ASP A 4 17.84 -10.88 23.84
N ALA A 5 17.85 -9.74 24.55
CA ALA A 5 17.30 -8.49 24.01
C ALA A 5 18.27 -7.88 22.98
N ALA A 6 19.57 -7.84 23.30
CA ALA A 6 20.61 -7.33 22.37
C ALA A 6 20.59 -8.09 21.04
N GLY A 7 20.59 -9.43 21.07
CA GLY A 7 20.54 -10.24 19.83
C GLY A 7 19.25 -10.08 19.01
N ARG A 8 18.13 -9.65 19.63
CA ARG A 8 16.89 -9.31 18.90
C ARG A 8 16.97 -7.94 18.23
N TYR A 9 17.58 -6.96 18.90
CA TYR A 9 17.81 -5.64 18.33
C TYR A 9 18.78 -5.68 17.16
N ASP A 10 19.88 -6.42 17.27
CA ASP A 10 20.85 -6.56 16.18
C ASP A 10 20.21 -7.17 14.92
N ARG A 11 19.37 -8.20 15.09
CA ARG A 11 18.60 -8.76 13.96
C ARG A 11 17.61 -7.76 13.39
N ALA A 12 16.89 -7.03 14.24
CA ALA A 12 15.94 -6.02 13.76
C ALA A 12 16.65 -4.93 12.94
N GLN A 13 17.84 -4.49 13.37
CA GLN A 13 18.68 -3.54 12.63
C GLN A 13 19.19 -4.12 11.31
N GLU A 14 19.64 -5.38 11.29
CA GLU A 14 20.06 -6.04 10.05
C GLU A 14 18.91 -6.14 9.05
N PHE A 15 17.72 -6.55 9.51
CA PHE A 15 16.52 -6.57 8.68
C PHE A 15 16.15 -5.18 8.16
N GLN A 16 16.22 -4.16 9.03
CA GLN A 16 15.94 -2.79 8.63
C GLN A 16 16.92 -2.29 7.57
N ALA A 17 18.24 -2.50 7.77
CA ALA A 17 19.25 -2.09 6.80
C ALA A 17 19.07 -2.79 5.44
N ARG A 18 18.72 -4.08 5.46
CA ARG A 18 18.41 -4.84 4.23
C ARG A 18 17.13 -4.35 3.55
N PHE A 19 16.14 -3.92 4.33
CA PHE A 19 14.92 -3.35 3.79
C PHE A 19 15.18 -1.96 3.19
N GLU A 20 15.94 -1.11 3.86
CA GLU A 20 16.32 0.22 3.39
C GLU A 20 17.22 0.20 2.14
N SER A 21 17.96 -0.89 1.91
CA SER A 21 18.75 -1.06 0.68
C SER A 21 17.93 -1.47 -0.55
N VAL A 22 16.64 -1.75 -0.38
CA VAL A 22 15.72 -2.06 -1.48
C VAL A 22 15.18 -0.75 -2.05
N ASP A 23 14.96 -0.71 -3.36
CA ASP A 23 14.38 0.46 -4.02
C ASP A 23 12.98 0.80 -3.45
N THR A 24 12.60 2.06 -3.60
CA THR A 24 11.36 2.63 -3.05
C THR A 24 10.11 1.93 -3.54
N ASP A 25 10.04 1.66 -4.84
CA ASP A 25 8.89 0.99 -5.45
C ASP A 25 8.69 -0.40 -4.87
N THR A 26 9.77 -1.17 -4.73
CA THR A 26 9.72 -2.50 -4.11
C THR A 26 9.34 -2.43 -2.63
N ARG A 27 9.83 -1.45 -1.86
CA ARG A 27 9.42 -1.25 -0.46
C ARG A 27 7.93 -0.95 -0.33
N ILE A 28 7.41 -0.02 -1.14
CA ILE A 28 5.97 0.30 -1.16
C ILE A 28 5.15 -0.90 -1.63
N TYR A 29 5.63 -1.65 -2.64
CA TYR A 29 4.96 -2.87 -3.10
C TYR A 29 4.78 -3.89 -1.97
N LEU A 30 5.84 -4.12 -1.19
CA LEU A 30 5.81 -5.07 -0.07
C LEU A 30 4.90 -4.58 1.06
N LEU A 31 5.04 -3.33 1.49
CA LEU A 31 4.22 -2.76 2.57
C LEU A 31 2.74 -2.70 2.20
N SER A 32 2.40 -2.21 1.00
CA SER A 32 1.00 -2.20 0.52
C SER A 32 0.43 -3.61 0.35
N GLY A 33 1.27 -4.59 -0.03
CA GLY A 33 0.88 -6.00 -0.08
C GLY A 33 0.57 -6.57 1.30
N GLN A 34 1.39 -6.24 2.31
CA GLN A 34 1.12 -6.59 3.70
C GLN A 34 -0.14 -5.88 4.23
N GLY A 35 -0.36 -4.62 3.87
CA GLY A 35 -1.57 -3.87 4.21
C GLY A 35 -2.82 -4.53 3.65
N ARG A 36 -2.80 -4.93 2.37
CA ARG A 36 -3.90 -5.69 1.75
C ARG A 36 -4.14 -7.04 2.44
N LEU A 37 -3.08 -7.74 2.84
CA LEU A 37 -3.22 -8.99 3.60
C LEU A 37 -3.85 -8.76 4.99
N ALA A 38 -3.42 -7.72 5.71
CA ALA A 38 -3.99 -7.33 6.99
C ALA A 38 -5.49 -6.98 6.85
N LEU A 39 -5.86 -6.26 5.79
CA LEU A 39 -7.26 -5.99 5.43
C LEU A 39 -8.06 -7.28 5.25
N LEU A 40 -7.57 -8.23 4.44
CA LEU A 40 -8.26 -9.51 4.20
C LEU A 40 -8.44 -10.34 5.47
N GLN A 41 -7.62 -10.08 6.49
CA GLN A 41 -7.71 -10.72 7.81
C GLN A 41 -8.55 -9.90 8.81
N GLY A 42 -9.16 -8.79 8.39
CA GLY A 42 -9.94 -7.89 9.25
C GLY A 42 -9.10 -7.03 10.21
N ARG A 43 -7.77 -7.02 10.05
CA ARG A 43 -6.84 -6.25 10.90
C ARG A 43 -6.68 -4.83 10.35
N LEU A 44 -7.76 -4.04 10.43
CA LEU A 44 -7.83 -2.73 9.78
C LEU A 44 -6.81 -1.71 10.33
N ASP A 45 -6.57 -1.69 11.64
CA ASP A 45 -5.58 -0.79 12.25
C ASP A 45 -4.15 -1.07 11.75
N GLU A 46 -3.82 -2.36 11.53
CA GLU A 46 -2.52 -2.77 11.00
C GLU A 46 -2.40 -2.44 9.52
N ALA A 47 -3.47 -2.63 8.75
CA ALA A 47 -3.50 -2.24 7.35
C ALA A 47 -3.23 -0.74 7.21
N GLU A 48 -3.94 0.09 7.96
CA GLU A 48 -3.80 1.55 7.94
C GLU A 48 -2.41 2.01 8.38
N ARG A 49 -1.84 1.40 9.43
CA ARG A 49 -0.46 1.67 9.85
C ARG A 49 0.55 1.37 8.73
N LEU A 50 0.36 0.27 8.00
CA LEU A 50 1.25 -0.12 6.89
C LEU A 50 1.09 0.81 5.69
N LEU A 51 -0.13 1.25 5.37
CA LEU A 51 -0.37 2.22 4.30
C LEU A 51 0.22 3.59 4.64
N LYS A 52 0.12 4.04 5.89
CA LYS A 52 0.79 5.27 6.34
C LYS A 52 2.30 5.23 6.13
N GLN A 53 2.95 4.08 6.36
CA GLN A 53 4.38 3.91 6.06
C GLN A 53 4.67 4.00 4.56
N CYS A 54 3.73 3.58 3.70
CA CYS A 54 3.85 3.78 2.26
C CYS A 54 3.71 5.26 1.90
N ASP A 55 2.76 5.97 2.52
CA ASP A 55 2.55 7.41 2.29
C ASP A 55 3.80 8.22 2.67
N GLU A 56 4.42 7.90 3.82
CA GLU A 56 5.70 8.50 4.25
C GLU A 56 6.85 8.25 3.24
N LEU A 57 6.84 7.10 2.54
CA LEU A 57 7.80 6.81 1.47
C LEU A 57 7.49 7.63 0.21
N VAL A 58 6.21 7.78 -0.16
CA VAL A 58 5.76 8.60 -1.30
C VAL A 58 6.04 10.09 -1.07
N GLU A 59 5.96 10.58 0.16
CA GLU A 59 6.25 11.98 0.48
C GLU A 59 7.76 12.30 0.39
N ARG A 60 8.60 11.35 0.81
CA ARG A 60 10.05 11.54 0.88
C ARG A 60 10.74 11.31 -0.47
N GLU A 61 10.13 10.50 -1.33
CA GLU A 61 10.77 9.92 -2.49
C GLU A 61 9.83 10.02 -3.71
N GLU A 62 10.33 9.88 -4.93
CA GLU A 62 9.51 9.98 -6.14
C GLU A 62 9.30 8.58 -6.77
N PRO A 63 8.42 7.72 -6.20
CA PRO A 63 8.18 6.40 -6.75
C PRO A 63 7.44 6.47 -8.08
N ALA A 64 7.41 5.36 -8.82
CA ALA A 64 6.69 5.28 -10.07
C ALA A 64 5.19 5.54 -9.87
N ARG A 65 4.56 6.26 -10.81
CA ARG A 65 3.11 6.55 -10.77
C ARG A 65 2.24 5.29 -10.61
N ALA A 66 2.62 4.19 -11.24
CA ALA A 66 1.92 2.92 -11.12
C ALA A 66 1.95 2.33 -9.70
N THR A 67 3.01 2.61 -8.94
CA THR A 67 3.15 2.24 -7.53
C THR A 67 2.19 3.07 -6.67
N VAL A 68 2.11 4.38 -6.91
CA VAL A 68 1.15 5.27 -6.25
C VAL A 68 -0.29 4.86 -6.55
N ALA A 69 -0.61 4.54 -7.81
CA ALA A 69 -1.94 4.06 -8.21
C ALA A 69 -2.36 2.80 -7.46
N ARG A 70 -1.43 1.84 -7.30
CA ARG A 70 -1.67 0.62 -6.54
C ARG A 70 -1.96 0.96 -5.07
N LEU A 71 -1.15 1.82 -4.47
CA LEU A 71 -1.29 2.23 -3.08
C LEU A 71 -2.66 2.89 -2.85
N ALA A 72 -3.06 3.82 -3.72
CA ALA A 72 -4.38 4.46 -3.69
C ALA A 72 -5.53 3.43 -3.74
N PHE A 73 -5.39 2.37 -4.55
CA PHE A 73 -6.43 1.33 -4.58
C PHE A 73 -6.50 0.51 -3.29
N VAL A 74 -5.37 0.24 -2.63
CA VAL A 74 -5.41 -0.44 -1.32
C VAL A 74 -6.00 0.48 -0.24
N HIS A 75 -5.69 1.78 -0.27
CA HIS A 75 -6.37 2.79 0.57
C HIS A 75 -7.88 2.77 0.36
N ALA A 76 -8.34 2.70 -0.89
CA ALA A 76 -9.77 2.61 -1.20
C ALA A 76 -10.44 1.41 -0.52
N GLN A 77 -9.80 0.25 -0.59
CA GLN A 77 -10.31 -0.98 0.01
C GLN A 77 -10.35 -0.91 1.55
N VAL A 78 -9.33 -0.31 2.17
CA VAL A 78 -9.27 -0.11 3.63
C VAL A 78 -10.34 0.90 4.08
N ALA A 79 -10.45 2.04 3.41
CA ALA A 79 -11.48 3.05 3.69
C ALA A 79 -12.89 2.47 3.57
N TRP A 80 -13.13 1.63 2.56
CA TRP A 80 -14.40 0.93 2.41
C TRP A 80 -14.67 -0.02 3.58
N ALA A 81 -13.69 -0.78 4.02
CA ALA A 81 -13.85 -1.66 5.18
C ALA A 81 -14.08 -0.89 6.51
N ARG A 82 -13.62 0.37 6.57
CA ARG A 82 -13.88 1.31 7.68
C ARG A 82 -15.20 2.06 7.55
N GLU A 83 -15.99 1.76 6.53
CA GLU A 83 -17.24 2.45 6.21
C GLU A 83 -17.09 3.93 5.80
N ASP A 84 -15.86 4.38 5.51
CA ASP A 84 -15.60 5.68 4.89
C ASP A 84 -15.76 5.57 3.38
N ARG A 85 -17.02 5.60 2.93
CA ARG A 85 -17.40 5.41 1.52
C ARG A 85 -16.88 6.53 0.63
N ASP A 86 -16.79 7.74 1.15
CA ASP A 86 -16.37 8.91 0.38
C ASP A 86 -14.86 8.86 0.13
N ALA A 87 -14.06 8.60 1.17
CA ALA A 87 -12.62 8.38 1.01
C ALA A 87 -12.34 7.18 0.10
N ALA A 88 -13.08 6.08 0.28
CA ALA A 88 -12.90 4.88 -0.54
C ALA A 88 -13.07 5.17 -2.04
N ARG A 89 -14.16 5.86 -2.41
CA ARG A 89 -14.43 6.21 -3.81
C ARG A 89 -13.42 7.22 -4.35
N ALA A 90 -12.98 8.19 -3.54
CA ALA A 90 -11.97 9.15 -3.94
C ALA A 90 -10.65 8.44 -4.30
N SER A 91 -10.14 7.59 -3.41
CA SER A 91 -8.89 6.86 -3.65
C SER A 91 -9.00 5.85 -4.81
N ALA A 92 -10.17 5.22 -5.01
CA ALA A 92 -10.37 4.32 -6.15
C ALA A 92 -10.37 5.08 -7.48
N ARG A 93 -10.97 6.27 -7.53
CA ARG A 93 -10.96 7.13 -8.73
C ARG A 93 -9.55 7.62 -9.04
N GLU A 94 -8.79 8.04 -8.03
CA GLU A 94 -7.38 8.42 -8.19
C GLU A 94 -6.54 7.27 -8.75
N ALA A 95 -6.69 6.06 -8.19
CA ALA A 95 -6.02 4.86 -8.69
C ALA A 95 -6.37 4.59 -10.17
N ARG A 96 -7.65 4.71 -10.52
CA ARG A 96 -8.15 4.52 -11.88
C ARG A 96 -7.53 5.54 -12.85
N GLU A 97 -7.60 6.82 -12.52
CA GLU A 97 -7.04 7.92 -13.33
C GLU A 97 -5.55 7.69 -13.58
N THR A 98 -4.81 7.35 -12.53
CA THR A 98 -3.37 7.10 -12.63
C THR A 98 -3.06 5.88 -13.51
N TYR A 99 -3.85 4.80 -13.42
CA TYR A 99 -3.66 3.63 -14.30
C TYR A 99 -4.01 3.93 -15.77
N VAL A 100 -5.00 4.79 -16.01
CA VAL A 100 -5.31 5.26 -17.37
C VAL A 100 -4.11 6.02 -17.95
N GLU A 101 -3.52 6.93 -17.18
CA GLU A 101 -2.34 7.70 -17.60
C GLU A 101 -1.09 6.83 -17.80
N ALA A 102 -0.89 5.82 -16.94
CA ALA A 102 0.25 4.90 -17.04
C ALA A 102 0.16 3.95 -18.26
N GLY A 103 -1.01 3.87 -18.91
CA GLY A 103 -1.19 3.22 -20.20
C GLY A 103 -1.34 1.69 -20.15
N ARG A 104 -1.25 1.07 -21.34
CA ARG A 104 -1.71 -0.33 -21.59
C ARG A 104 -1.06 -1.42 -20.73
N PHE A 105 0.12 -1.18 -20.18
CA PHE A 105 0.82 -2.15 -19.33
C PHE A 105 0.12 -2.39 -17.99
N HIS A 106 -0.84 -1.52 -17.61
CA HIS A 106 -1.61 -1.64 -16.39
C HIS A 106 -3.08 -2.00 -16.62
N ALA A 107 -3.46 -2.47 -17.82
CA ALA A 107 -4.84 -2.79 -18.18
C ALA A 107 -5.52 -3.78 -17.20
N GLY A 108 -4.78 -4.78 -16.71
CA GLY A 108 -5.33 -5.72 -15.72
C GLY A 108 -5.62 -5.07 -14.36
N ARG A 109 -4.82 -4.10 -13.93
CA ARG A 109 -5.05 -3.34 -12.70
C ARG A 109 -6.18 -2.33 -12.88
N LEU A 110 -6.22 -1.66 -14.02
CA LEU A 110 -7.33 -0.78 -14.37
C LEU A 110 -8.67 -1.54 -14.35
N ALA A 111 -8.72 -2.74 -14.94
CA ALA A 111 -9.92 -3.58 -14.90
C ALA A 111 -10.32 -4.02 -13.47
N GLU A 112 -9.34 -4.29 -12.59
CA GLU A 112 -9.60 -4.59 -11.17
C GLU A 112 -10.27 -3.38 -10.47
N VAL A 113 -9.76 -2.16 -10.71
CA VAL A 113 -10.32 -0.93 -10.15
C VAL A 113 -11.70 -0.61 -10.73
N ASP A 114 -11.88 -0.76 -12.05
CA ASP A 114 -13.16 -0.53 -12.74
C ASP A 114 -14.26 -1.47 -12.22
N ALA A 115 -13.95 -2.76 -12.07
CA ALA A 115 -14.89 -3.74 -11.52
C ALA A 115 -15.26 -3.40 -10.07
N TRP A 116 -14.26 -3.03 -9.25
CA TRP A 116 -14.51 -2.62 -7.87
C TRP A 116 -15.41 -1.39 -7.79
N LEU A 117 -15.13 -0.34 -8.57
CA LEU A 117 -15.96 0.87 -8.62
C LEU A 117 -17.40 0.55 -9.05
N ALA A 118 -17.61 -0.29 -10.06
CA ALA A 118 -18.95 -0.66 -10.50
C ALA A 118 -19.79 -1.35 -9.42
N GLU A 119 -19.15 -2.08 -8.50
CA GLU A 119 -19.79 -2.72 -7.35
C GLU A 119 -20.01 -1.77 -6.16
N HIS A 120 -19.31 -0.62 -6.13
CA HIS A 120 -19.15 0.23 -4.95
C HIS A 120 -19.50 1.73 -5.20
N GLU A 121 -20.06 2.05 -6.38
CA GLU A 121 -20.64 3.37 -6.70
C GLU A 121 -21.93 3.64 -5.92
#